data_AF-S2XKK5-F1
#
_entry.id   AF-S2XKK5-F1
#
_cell.length_a   1.000
_cell.length_b   1.000
_cell.length_c   1.000
_cell.angle_alpha   90.00
_cell.angle_beta   90.00
_cell.angle_gamma   90.00
#
_symmetry.space_group_name_H-M   'P 1'
#
loop_
_entity.id
_entity.type
_entity.pdbx_description
1 polymer ?
#
loop_
_entity_poly.entity_id
_entity_poly.type
_entity_poly.pdbx_seq_one_letter_code
_entity_poly.pdbx_strand_id
1 'polypeptide(L)' 'MEYTNMFEGVNFNQMQFIWPLIILFVTIMLFAFIYKLLFQWILPRGIFNFLIGPICLFGFYVWLIPMNLGFYEFFK' A
#
# COMPACT_ATOMS: atom_id res chain seq x y z
N MET A 1 16.44 13.92 38.24
CA MET A 1 15.28 13.47 37.46
C MET A 1 15.84 12.78 36.24
N GLU A 2 15.77 11.45 36.22
CA GLU A 2 16.27 10.61 35.14
C GLU A 2 15.26 10.69 33.99
N TYR A 3 15.68 11.24 32.84
CA TYR A 3 14.89 11.17 31.62
C TYR A 3 15.09 9.75 31.07
N THR A 4 14.20 8.82 31.43
CA THR A 4 14.14 7.51 30.80
C THR A 4 13.81 7.73 29.33
N ASN A 5 14.82 7.64 28.46
CA ASN A 5 14.63 7.65 27.02
C ASN A 5 13.76 6.45 26.67
N MET A 6 12.47 6.68 26.37
CA MET A 6 11.47 5.63 26.09
C MET A 6 11.81 4.75 24.86
N PHE A 7 12.95 5.02 24.21
CA PHE A 7 13.42 4.37 23.00
C PHE A 7 14.78 3.67 23.18
N GLU A 8 15.39 3.71 24.38
CA GLU A 8 16.59 2.92 24.68
C GLU A 8 16.24 1.43 24.72
N GLY A 9 16.55 0.72 23.64
CA GLY A 9 16.33 -0.73 23.49
C GLY A 9 15.36 -1.11 22.38
N VAL A 10 14.70 -0.15 21.71
CA VAL A 10 13.84 -0.45 20.54
C VAL A 10 14.73 -0.55 19.30
N ASN A 11 15.11 -1.77 18.95
CA ASN A 11 15.75 -2.07 17.67
C ASN A 11 14.66 -2.04 16.58
N PHE A 12 14.44 -0.87 15.98
CA PHE A 12 13.51 -0.75 14.86
C PHE A 12 14.05 -1.52 13.66
N ASN A 13 13.55 -2.74 13.45
CA ASN A 13 13.85 -3.48 12.23
C ASN A 13 13.16 -2.76 11.06
N GLN A 14 13.89 -1.89 10.36
CA GLN A 14 13.36 -1.09 9.24
C GLN A 14 12.74 -1.97 8.14
N MET A 15 13.20 -3.23 8.03
CA MET A 15 12.65 -4.20 7.10
C MET A 15 11.15 -4.49 7.34
N GLN A 16 10.68 -4.39 8.60
CA GLN A 16 9.27 -4.56 8.96
C GLN A 16 8.35 -3.54 8.30
N PHE A 17 8.87 -2.39 7.88
CA PHE A 17 8.10 -1.33 7.22
C PHE A 17 8.34 -1.30 5.71
N ILE A 18 9.56 -1.57 5.27
CA ILE A 18 9.94 -1.52 3.85
C ILE A 18 9.16 -2.55 3.03
N TRP A 19 9.06 -3.79 3.51
CA TRP A 19 8.38 -4.86 2.77
C TRP A 19 6.87 -4.59 2.57
N PRO A 20 6.09 -4.23 3.61
CA PRO A 20 4.70 -3.83 3.42
C PRO A 20 4.52 -2.71 2.40
N LEU A 21 5.39 -1.69 2.43
CA LEU A 21 5.32 -0.56 1.50
C LEU A 21 5.62 -0.95 0.05
N ILE A 22 6.56 -1.87 -0.17
CA ILE A 22 6.82 -2.43 -1.51
C ILE A 22 5.59 -3.17 -2.02
N ILE A 23 4.98 -4.02 -1.18
CA ILE A 23 3.79 -4.77 -1.57
C ILE A 23 2.64 -3.80 -1.85
N LEU A 24 2.48 -2.74 -1.04
CA LEU A 24 1.47 -1.70 -1.27
C LEU A 24 1.64 -1.07 -2.64
N PHE A 25 2.87 -0.65 -2.96
CA PHE A 25 3.17 -0.04 -4.25
C PHE A 25 2.85 -1.01 -5.40
N VAL A 26 3.24 -2.28 -5.28
CA VAL A 26 2.95 -3.32 -6.28
C VAL A 26 1.45 -3.54 -6.42
N THR A 27 0.69 -3.63 -5.33
CA THR A 27 -0.77 -3.81 -5.37
C THR A 27 -1.46 -2.65 -6.07
N ILE A 28 -1.14 -1.40 -5.70
CA ILE A 28 -1.71 -0.22 -6.35
C ILE A 28 -1.36 -0.20 -7.84
N MET A 29 -0.10 -0.45 -8.20
CA MET A 29 0.36 -0.50 -9.59
C MET A 29 -0.38 -1.57 -10.40
N LEU A 30 -0.58 -2.75 -9.83
CA LEU A 30 -1.30 -3.86 -10.46
C LEU A 30 -2.75 -3.45 -10.77
N PHE A 31 -3.47 -2.89 -9.79
CA PHE A 31 -4.85 -2.44 -9.98
C PHE A 31 -4.96 -1.29 -10.99
N ALA A 32 -4.07 -0.30 -10.91
CA ALA A 32 -4.03 0.79 -11.87
C ALA A 32 -3.71 0.30 -13.29
N PHE A 33 -2.82 -0.69 -13.42
CA PHE A 33 -2.47 -1.29 -14.70
C PHE A 33 -3.64 -2.10 -15.29
N ILE A 34 -4.30 -2.93 -14.49
CA ILE A 34 -5.50 -3.67 -14.91
C ILE A 34 -6.59 -2.71 -15.37
N TYR A 35 -6.84 -1.65 -14.59
CA TYR A 35 -7.80 -0.62 -14.97
C TYR A 35 -7.46 0.03 -16.30
N LYS A 36 -6.19 0.44 -16.47
CA LYS A 36 -5.73 1.01 -17.73
C LYS A 36 -5.94 0.04 -18.89
N LEU A 37 -5.56 -1.22 -18.73
CA LEU A 37 -5.70 -2.23 -19.77
C LEU A 37 -7.16 -2.40 -20.20
N LEU A 38 -8.09 -2.47 -19.23
CA LEU A 38 -9.51 -2.70 -19.47
C LEU A 38 -10.23 -1.46 -20.03
N PHE A 39 -9.94 -0.27 -19.51
CA PHE A 39 -10.80 0.91 -19.70
C PHE A 39 -10.16 2.02 -20.55
N GLN A 40 -8.87 1.98 -20.86
CA GLN A 40 -8.20 3.04 -21.65
C GLN A 40 -8.83 3.26 -23.03
N TRP A 41 -9.41 2.22 -23.63
CA TRP A 41 -10.01 2.27 -24.97
C TRP A 41 -11.51 2.56 -24.94
N ILE A 42 -12.15 2.42 -23.78
CA ILE A 42 -13.61 2.51 -23.64
C ILE A 42 -14.00 3.88 -23.05
N LEU A 43 -13.21 4.40 -22.10
CA LEU A 43 -13.57 5.61 -21.38
C LEU A 43 -13.00 6.89 -22.02
N PRO A 44 -13.79 7.99 -22.04
CA PRO A 44 -13.26 9.32 -22.31
C PRO A 44 -12.14 9.68 -21.34
N ARG A 45 -11.06 10.31 -21.84
CA ARG A 45 -9.85 10.62 -21.05
C ARG A 45 -10.12 11.33 -19.72
N GLY A 46 -11.12 12.22 -19.67
CA GLY A 46 -11.49 12.92 -18.45
C GLY A 46 -12.02 11.99 -17.35
N ILE A 47 -12.92 11.06 -17.71
CA ILE A 47 -13.50 10.09 -16.77
C ILE A 47 -12.45 9.06 -16.38
N PHE A 48 -11.62 8.63 -17.35
CA PHE A 48 -10.52 7.71 -17.10
C PHE A 48 -9.56 8.26 -16.04
N ASN A 49 -9.12 9.52 -16.18
CA ASN A 49 -8.23 10.16 -15.22
C ASN A 49 -8.89 10.41 -13.86
N PHE A 50 -10.19 10.75 -13.85
CA PHE A 50 -10.93 10.92 -12.60
C PHE A 50 -11.01 9.62 -11.79
N LEU A 51 -11.22 8.49 -12.45
CA LEU A 51 -11.39 7.18 -11.79
C LEU A 51 -10.07 6.54 -11.35
N ILE A 52 -8.92 6.94 -11.89
CA ILE A 52 -7.61 6.46 -11.43
C ILE A 52 -7.45 6.64 -9.92
N GLY A 53 -7.86 7.79 -9.37
CA GLY A 53 -7.77 8.07 -7.92
C GLY A 53 -8.53 7.03 -7.08
N PRO A 54 -9.86 6.87 -7.28
CA PRO A 54 -10.65 5.81 -6.65
C PRO A 54 -10.06 4.40 -6.79
N ILE A 55 -9.44 4.08 -7.92
CA ILE A 55 -8.84 2.75 -8.16
C ILE A 55 -7.55 2.55 -7.38
N CYS A 56 -6.73 3.58 -7.25
CA CYS A 56 -5.56 3.55 -6.37
C CYS A 56 -6.00 3.38 -4.90
N LEU A 57 -7.07 4.06 -4.48
CA LEU A 57 -7.66 3.87 -3.14
C LEU A 57 -8.22 2.45 -2.95
N PHE A 58 -8.84 1.88 -3.98
CA PHE A 58 -9.28 0.49 -3.96
C PHE A 58 -8.11 -0.48 -3.83
N GLY A 59 -7.02 -0.27 -4.57
CA GLY A 59 -5.79 -1.05 -4.42
C GLY A 59 -5.20 -0.97 -3.00
N PHE A 60 -5.23 0.21 -2.39
CA PHE A 60 -4.84 0.40 -0.98
C PHE A 60 -5.76 -0.37 -0.02
N TYR A 61 -7.08 -0.33 -0.22
CA TYR A 61 -8.04 -1.10 0.58
C TYR A 61 -7.81 -2.62 0.47
N VAL A 62 -7.56 -3.11 -0.75
CA VAL A 62 -7.23 -4.53 -0.97
C VAL A 62 -5.93 -4.92 -0.26
N TRP A 63 -4.92 -4.04 -0.27
CA TRP A 63 -3.66 -4.26 0.45
C TRP A 63 -3.84 -4.29 1.98
N LEU A 64 -4.78 -3.51 2.54
CA LEU A 64 -5.05 -3.50 3.98
C LEU A 64 -5.59 -4.83 4.50
N ILE A 65 -6.32 -5.60 3.68
CA ILE A 65 -6.92 -6.88 4.08
C ILE A 65 -5.86 -7.88 4.55
N PRO A 66 -4.85 -8.28 3.75
CA PRO A 66 -3.83 -9.22 4.20
C PRO A 66 -3.02 -8.68 5.37
N MET A 67 -2.73 -7.37 5.39
CA MET A 67 -2.03 -6.74 6.52
C MET A 67 -2.80 -6.91 7.83
N ASN A 68 -4.12 -6.76 7.81
CA ASN A 68 -4.96 -6.95 8.99
C ASN A 68 -5.15 -8.44 9.39
N LEU A 69 -4.95 -9.37 8.44
CA LEU A 69 -5.03 -10.82 8.68
C LEU A 69 -3.76 -11.43 9.28
N GLY A 70 -2.79 -10.61 9.70
CA GLY A 70 -1.54 -11.09 10.32
C GLY A 70 -0.35 -11.17 9.37
N PHE A 71 -0.47 -10.74 8.11
CA PHE A 71 0.69 -10.77 7.20
C PHE A 71 1.84 -9.87 7.67
N TYR A 72 1.58 -8.90 8.56
CA TYR A 72 2.63 -8.10 9.17
C TYR A 72 3.68 -8.95 9.91
N GLU A 73 3.31 -10.16 10.35
CA GLU A 73 4.24 -11.09 10.98
C GLU A 73 5.26 -11.68 10.02
N PHE A 74 4.98 -11.75 8.72
CA PHE A 74 5.94 -12.21 7.72
C PHE A 74 7.06 -11.22 7.43
N PHE A 75 6.95 -9.99 7.94
CA PHE A 75 7.98 -8.96 7.79
C PHE A 75 8.82 -8.76 9.04
N LYS A 76 8.60 -9.57 10.10
CA LYS A 76 9.31 -9.50 11.39
C LYS A 76 10.82 -9.70 11.25
#